data_AF-A0A2N1C1I7-F1
#
_entry.id   AF-A0A2N1C1I7-F1
#
_cell.length_a   1.000
_cell.length_b   1.000
_cell.length_c   1.000
_cell.angle_alpha   90.00
_cell.angle_beta   90.00
_cell.angle_gamma   90.00
#
_symmetry.space_group_name_H-M   'P 1'
#
loop_
_entity.id
_entity.type
_entity.pdbx_description
1 polymer ?
#
loop_
_entity_poly.entity_id
_entity_poly.type
_entity_poly.pdbx_seq_one_letter_code
_entity_poly.pdbx_strand_id
1 'polypeptide(L)'
;MSNVIEVLVKMASDSSLNNDNAVSKMLVIADLTEYQLSAISSKNTAHLAETIYDLPMIKCVPLMVPEESNEIEIVTCIKTFATNF
;
A
#
# COMPACT_ATOMS: atom_id res chain seq x y z
N MET A 1 8.74 0.69 11.55
CA MET A 1 8.03 0.53 10.27
C MET A 1 6.99 -0.56 10.48
N SER A 2 5.79 -0.49 9.90
CA SER A 2 4.77 -1.53 10.13
C SER A 2 5.16 -2.84 9.45
N ASN A 3 5.04 -3.98 10.16
CA ASN A 3 5.33 -5.32 9.62
C ASN A 3 4.55 -5.58 8.31
N VAL A 4 3.32 -5.08 8.21
CA VAL A 4 2.51 -5.19 6.99
C VAL A 4 3.17 -4.45 5.82
N ILE A 5 3.70 -3.25 6.06
CA ILE A 5 4.39 -2.46 5.02
C ILE A 5 5.67 -3.18 4.56
N GLU A 6 6.45 -3.73 5.48
CA GLU A 6 7.66 -4.49 5.16
C GLU A 6 7.35 -5.72 4.27
N VAL A 7 6.29 -6.44 4.60
CA VAL A 7 5.82 -7.58 3.81
C VAL A 7 5.40 -7.13 2.41
N LEU A 8 4.59 -6.07 2.29
CA LEU A 8 4.13 -5.55 0.99
C LEU A 8 5.29 -5.04 0.13
N VAL A 9 6.28 -4.35 0.73
CA VAL A 9 7.49 -3.90 0.04
C VAL A 9 8.29 -5.10 -0.47
N LYS A 10 8.45 -6.14 0.36
CA LYS A 10 9.15 -7.37 -0.04
C LYS A 10 8.42 -8.07 -1.19
N MET A 11 7.10 -8.17 -1.14
CA MET A 11 6.29 -8.73 -2.23
C MET A 11 6.45 -7.94 -3.54
N ALA A 12 6.54 -6.61 -3.45
CA ALA A 12 6.71 -5.77 -4.64
C ALA A 12 8.13 -5.80 -5.20
N SER A 13 9.14 -6.06 -4.36
CA SER A 13 10.56 -5.93 -4.71
C SER A 13 11.25 -7.26 -5.02
N ASP A 14 10.72 -8.38 -4.51
CA ASP A 14 11.33 -9.71 -4.64
C ASP A 14 10.66 -10.51 -5.77
N SER A 15 11.36 -10.61 -6.91
CA SER A 15 10.87 -11.35 -8.08
C SER A 15 10.76 -12.86 -7.88
N SER A 16 11.33 -13.40 -6.80
CA SER A 16 11.15 -14.83 -6.44
C SER A 16 9.76 -15.12 -5.88
N LEU A 17 9.02 -14.09 -5.43
CA LEU A 17 7.65 -14.18 -4.93
C LEU A 17 6.60 -14.09 -6.06
N ASN A 18 6.88 -14.74 -7.19
CA ASN A 18 6.06 -14.67 -8.39
C ASN A 18 4.86 -15.65 -8.43
N ASN A 19 4.68 -16.47 -7.39
CA ASN A 19 3.61 -17.45 -7.30
C ASN A 19 3.06 -17.58 -5.88
N ASP A 20 1.82 -18.08 -5.77
CA ASP A 20 1.08 -18.12 -4.51
C ASP A 20 1.73 -19.01 -3.45
N ASN A 21 2.46 -20.06 -3.83
CA ASN A 21 3.17 -20.93 -2.88
C ASN A 21 4.36 -20.22 -2.24
N ALA A 22 5.14 -19.47 -3.04
CA ALA A 22 6.24 -18.67 -2.54
C ALA A 22 5.74 -17.55 -1.60
N VAL A 23 4.65 -16.87 -1.99
CA VAL A 23 3.99 -15.85 -1.17
C VAL A 23 3.48 -16.46 0.14
N SER A 24 2.77 -17.59 0.09
CA SER A 24 2.22 -18.24 1.28
C SER A 24 3.30 -18.62 2.29
N LYS A 25 4.41 -19.21 1.84
CA LYS A 25 5.55 -19.55 2.72
C LYS A 25 6.16 -18.32 3.38
N MET A 26 6.25 -17.21 2.65
CA MET A 26 6.77 -15.96 3.18
C MET A 26 5.79 -15.33 4.19
N LEU A 27 4.48 -15.42 3.96
CA LEU A 27 3.47 -14.89 4.86
C LEU A 27 3.34 -15.70 6.16
N VAL A 28 3.55 -17.03 6.14
CA VAL A 28 3.51 -17.88 7.35
C VAL A 28 4.59 -17.49 8.37
N ILE A 29 5.74 -17.00 7.89
CA ILE A 29 6.84 -16.56 8.76
C ILE A 29 6.79 -15.07 9.08
N ALA A 30 5.81 -14.35 8.53
CA ALA A 30 5.63 -12.93 8.80
C ALA A 30 4.85 -12.76 10.11
N ASP A 31 5.33 -11.84 10.96
CA ASP A 31 4.67 -11.48 12.22
C ASP A 31 3.45 -10.59 11.93
N LEU A 32 2.39 -11.22 11.44
CA LEU A 32 1.12 -10.61 11.03
C LEU A 32 -0.05 -11.26 11.77
N THR A 33 -1.11 -10.50 12.00
CA THR A 33 -2.35 -11.07 12.53
C THR A 33 -3.07 -11.92 11.48
N GLU A 34 -3.93 -12.84 11.91
CA GLU A 34 -4.73 -13.67 11.00
C GLU A 34 -5.57 -12.83 10.03
N TYR A 35 -6.10 -11.69 10.51
CA TYR A 35 -6.86 -10.74 9.69
C TYR A 35 -6.00 -10.12 8.58
N GLN A 36 -4.77 -9.69 8.90
CA GLN A 36 -3.83 -9.14 7.92
C GLN A 36 -3.40 -10.20 6.90
N LEU A 37 -3.07 -11.40 7.38
CA LEU A 37 -2.73 -12.56 6.56
C LEU A 37 -3.84 -12.89 5.55
N SER A 38 -5.09 -12.94 6.02
CA SER A 38 -6.27 -13.19 5.19
C SER A 38 -6.48 -12.09 4.15
N ALA A 39 -6.38 -10.82 4.55
CA ALA A 39 -6.53 -9.68 3.65
C ALA A 39 -5.44 -9.64 2.56
N ILE A 40 -4.18 -9.93 2.90
CA ILE A 40 -3.08 -10.01 1.92
C ILE A 40 -3.27 -11.20 0.99
N SER A 41 -3.58 -12.39 1.52
CA SER A 41 -3.73 -13.61 0.72
C SER A 41 -4.91 -13.53 -0.26
N SER A 42 -6.00 -12.87 0.15
CA SER A 42 -7.17 -12.61 -0.70
C SER A 42 -7.02 -11.37 -1.60
N LYS A 43 -5.89 -10.65 -1.54
CA LYS A 43 -5.64 -9.38 -2.24
C LYS A 43 -6.74 -8.33 -1.97
N ASN A 44 -7.39 -8.40 -0.80
CA ASN A 44 -8.46 -7.52 -0.40
C ASN A 44 -7.89 -6.25 0.24
N THR A 45 -7.68 -5.22 -0.57
CA THR A 45 -7.09 -3.95 -0.15
C THR A 45 -7.98 -3.16 0.82
N ALA A 46 -9.30 -3.32 0.75
CA ALA A 46 -10.24 -2.65 1.65
C ALA A 46 -10.13 -3.21 3.08
N HIS A 47 -10.22 -4.54 3.24
CA HIS A 47 -9.99 -5.19 4.53
C HIS A 47 -8.58 -4.96 5.05
N LEU A 48 -7.57 -4.94 4.18
CA LEU A 48 -6.20 -4.67 4.60
C LEU A 48 -6.08 -3.25 5.18
N ALA A 49 -6.71 -2.25 4.56
CA ALA A 49 -6.71 -0.87 5.04
C ALA A 49 -7.35 -0.72 6.43
N GLU A 50 -8.39 -1.49 6.75
CA GLU A 50 -9.02 -1.50 8.08
C GLU A 50 -8.08 -2.03 9.18
N THR A 51 -7.06 -2.82 8.80
CA THR A 51 -6.10 -3.42 9.74
C THR A 51 -4.79 -2.64 9.88
N ILE A 52 -4.61 -1.55 9.12
CA ILE A 52 -3.40 -0.72 9.18
C ILE A 52 -3.77 0.69 9.60
N TYR A 53 -3.55 0.99 10.88
CA TYR A 53 -3.94 2.27 11.49
C TYR A 53 -2.92 3.41 11.27
N ASP A 54 -1.67 3.08 10.91
CA ASP A 54 -0.54 4.02 10.77
C ASP A 54 0.02 4.09 9.34
N LEU A 55 -0.84 4.08 8.31
CA LEU A 55 -0.37 4.34 6.95
C LEU A 55 0.02 5.82 6.82
N PRO A 56 1.29 6.15 6.51
CA PRO A 56 1.65 7.52 6.21
C PRO A 56 0.82 7.97 5.01
N MET A 57 0.23 9.16 5.09
CA MET A 57 -0.53 9.73 3.98
C MET A 57 0.41 9.92 2.79
N ILE A 58 0.35 9.02 1.81
CA ILE A 58 1.16 9.11 0.59
C ILE A 58 0.61 10.26 -0.26
N LYS A 59 1.29 11.41 -0.22
CA LYS A 59 1.04 12.51 -1.13
C LYS A 59 1.67 12.17 -2.48
N CYS A 60 0.89 11.60 -3.39
CA CYS A 60 1.31 11.51 -4.79
C CYS A 60 1.24 12.90 -5.40
N VAL A 61 2.39 13.57 -5.54
CA VAL A 61 2.49 14.79 -6.33
C VAL A 61 2.63 14.39 -7.81
N PRO A 62 1.78 14.92 -8.72
CA PRO A 62 2.02 14.78 -10.14
C PRO A 62 3.40 15.37 -10.46
N LEU A 63 4.23 14.61 -11.17
CA LEU A 63 5.44 15.16 -11.77
C LEU A 63 4.98 16.06 -12.92
N MET A 64 4.83 17.36 -12.67
CA MET A 64 4.68 18.32 -13.76
C MET A 64 6.03 18.47 -14.45
N VAL A 65 6.03 18.26 -15.78
CA VAL A 65 7.15 18.63 -16.64
C VAL A 65 7.29 20.16 -16.52
N PRO A 66 8.49 20.74 -16.35
CA PRO A 66 8.62 22.18 -16.26
C PRO A 66 8.19 22.78 -17.61
N GLU A 67 7.04 23.45 -17.66
CA GLU A 67 6.85 24.46 -18.68
C GLU A 67 7.62 25.69 -18.23
N GLU A 68 8.36 26.30 -19.15
CA GLU A 68 9.11 27.53 -18.92
C GLU A 68 8.16 28.71 -18.63
N SER A 69 7.51 28.74 -17.47
CA SER A 69 6.98 29.96 -16.89
C SER A 69 6.56 29.69 -15.44
N ASN A 70 6.97 30.63 -14.59
CA ASN A 70 6.74 30.68 -13.15
C ASN A 70 5.33 30.28 -12.70
N GLU A 71 5.30 29.66 -11.52
CA GLU A 71 4.13 29.29 -10.68
C GLU A 71 3.65 27.84 -10.82
N ILE A 72 4.15 27.01 -9.89
CA ILE A 72 3.69 25.65 -9.65
C ILE A 72 2.32 25.75 -8.96
N GLU A 73 1.23 25.59 -9.70
CA GLU A 73 -0.08 25.31 -9.11
C GLU A 73 -0.07 23.91 -8.49
N ILE A 74 -0.02 23.86 -7.16
CA ILE A 74 -0.12 22.61 -6.40
C ILE A 74 -1.58 22.13 -6.44
N VAL A 75 -1.94 21.37 -7.48
CA VAL A 75 -3.23 20.68 -7.53
C VAL A 75 -3.19 19.50 -6.56
N THR A 76 -3.78 19.68 -5.38
CA THR A 76 -3.89 18.62 -4.37
C THR A 76 -5.05 17.70 -4.73
N CYS A 77 -4.77 16.50 -5.23
CA CYS A 77 -5.78 15.45 -5.39
C CYS A 77 -6.13 14.84 -4.02
N ILE A 78 -7.06 15.47 -3.29
CA ILE A 78 -7.66 14.87 -2.09
C ILE A 78 -8.64 13.80 -2.57
N LYS A 79 -8.28 12.52 -2.47
CA LYS A 79 -9.29 11.45 -2.49
C LYS A 79 -10.00 11.47 -1.14
N THR A 80 -11.11 12.19 -1.07
CA THR A 80 -12.06 12.10 0.04
C THR A 80 -12.70 10.72 -0.02
N PHE A 81 -12.40 9.83 0.92
CA PHE A 81 -13.25 8.67 1.16
C PHE A 81 -14.58 9.21 1.68
N ALA A 82 -15.61 9.17 0.84
CA ALA A 82 -16.97 9.44 1.27
C ALA A 82 -17.40 8.31 2.23
N THR A 83 -17.25 8.53 3.53
CA THR A 83 -18.01 7.79 4.55
C THR A 83 -19.47 8.18 4.40
N ASN A 84 -20.25 7.38 3.67
CA ASN A 84 -21.70 7.40 3.80
C ASN A 84 -22.06 6.48 4.99
N PHE A 85 -22.63 7.10 6.02
CA PHE A 85 -23.27 6.44 7.16
C PHE A 85 -24.55 5.70 6.74
#